data_AF-A0A920R1J5-F1
#
_entry.id   AF-A0A920R1J5-F1
#
_cell.length_a   1.000
_cell.length_b   1.000
_cell.length_c   1.000
_cell.angle_alpha   90.00
_cell.angle_beta   90.00
_cell.angle_gamma   90.00
#
_symmetry.space_group_name_H-M   'P 1'
#
loop_
_entity.id
_entity.type
_entity.pdbx_description
1 polymer ?
#
loop_
_entity_poly.entity_id
_entity_poly.type
_entity_poly.pdbx_seq_one_letter_code
_entity_poly.pdbx_strand_id
1 'polypeptide(L)'
;MRPTAIGLSKKNIKTPLLEVAKKHGIEANFAGHLHRNNIVSTDYIEVVTSGPVGYPLGQDPSGLRRSKLRPKGLSISTTLWRPLKLEILVNSDPCASPGAGRSVAQT
;
A
#
# COMPACT_ATOMS: atom_id res chain seq x y z
N MET A 1 22.48 10.06 -42.22
CA MET A 1 22.84 9.87 -40.80
C MET A 1 21.65 10.29 -39.94
N ARG A 2 21.09 9.41 -39.12
CA ARG A 2 20.09 9.75 -38.08
C ARG A 2 20.73 9.52 -36.71
N PRO A 3 20.54 10.39 -35.71
CA PRO A 3 21.16 10.19 -34.40
C PRO A 3 20.53 8.98 -33.70
N THR A 4 21.37 8.16 -33.09
CA THR A 4 21.00 7.00 -32.27
C THR A 4 20.25 7.46 -31.03
N ALA A 5 19.02 6.96 -30.82
CA ALA A 5 18.29 7.21 -29.58
C ALA A 5 19.05 6.56 -28.42
N ILE A 6 19.59 7.39 -27.53
CA ILE A 6 20.19 6.95 -26.27
C ILE A 6 19.06 6.31 -25.44
N GLY A 7 19.15 5.00 -25.23
CA GLY A 7 18.21 4.25 -24.41
C GLY A 7 18.20 4.79 -22.99
N LEU A 8 17.16 5.56 -22.64
CA LEU A 8 16.84 5.90 -21.27
C LEU A 8 16.39 4.63 -20.55
N SER A 9 17.33 3.86 -20.01
CA SER A 9 17.04 2.84 -19.02
C SER A 9 16.37 3.53 -17.82
N LYS A 10 15.08 3.29 -17.62
CA LYS A 10 14.35 3.72 -16.42
C LYS A 10 15.11 3.15 -15.22
N LYS A 11 15.82 3.99 -14.44
CA LYS A 11 16.44 3.57 -13.17
C LYS A 11 15.36 2.91 -12.32
N ASN A 12 15.47 1.60 -12.08
CA ASN A 12 14.53 0.87 -11.25
C ASN A 12 14.86 1.11 -9.77
N ILE A 13 14.53 2.31 -9.29
CA ILE A 13 14.77 2.74 -7.90
C ILE A 13 13.93 1.97 -6.87
N LYS A 14 12.98 1.15 -7.32
CA LYS A 14 12.08 0.39 -6.44
C LYS A 14 12.81 -0.78 -5.77
N THR A 15 13.63 -1.50 -6.53
CA THR A 15 14.32 -2.70 -6.02
C THR A 15 15.22 -2.39 -4.82
N PRO A 16 16.09 -1.35 -4.84
CA PRO A 16 16.92 -1.04 -3.67
C PRO A 16 16.11 -0.66 -2.43
N LEU A 17 14.99 0.07 -2.59
CA LEU A 17 14.14 0.47 -1.46
C LEU A 17 13.44 -0.73 -0.83
N LEU A 18 13.01 -1.70 -1.64
CA LEU A 18 12.39 -2.94 -1.17
C LEU A 18 13.40 -3.83 -0.44
N GLU A 19 14.65 -3.88 -0.88
CA GLU A 19 15.72 -4.59 -0.18
C GLU A 19 16.02 -3.98 1.19
N VAL A 20 16.08 -2.65 1.30
CA VAL A 20 16.22 -1.94 2.58
C VAL A 20 15.03 -2.25 3.49
N ALA A 21 13.81 -2.19 2.95
CA ALA A 21 12.61 -2.52 3.70
C ALA A 21 12.66 -3.94 4.27
N LYS A 22 13.04 -4.93 3.46
CA LYS A 22 13.19 -6.31 3.92
C LYS A 22 14.27 -6.45 4.98
N LYS A 23 15.45 -5.84 4.76
CA LYS A 23 16.59 -5.91 5.68
C LYS A 23 16.26 -5.36 7.07
N HIS A 24 15.42 -4.32 7.14
CA HIS A 24 15.08 -3.64 8.38
C HIS A 24 13.72 -4.08 8.97
N GLY A 25 13.08 -5.10 8.40
CA GLY A 25 11.78 -5.58 8.90
C GLY A 25 10.66 -4.55 8.76
N ILE A 26 10.68 -3.74 7.70
CA ILE A 26 9.59 -2.79 7.42
C ILE A 26 8.40 -3.57 6.88
N GLU A 27 7.34 -3.64 7.67
CA GLU A 27 6.13 -4.41 7.36
C GLU A 27 5.03 -3.61 6.66
N ALA A 28 5.07 -2.28 6.77
CA ALA A 28 4.07 -1.40 6.16
C ALA A 28 4.66 -0.10 5.61
N ASN A 29 4.19 0.32 4.43
CA ASN A 29 4.53 1.58 3.79
C ASN A 29 3.26 2.36 3.43
N PHE A 30 3.14 3.61 3.91
CA PHE A 30 2.02 4.48 3.61
C PHE A 30 2.40 5.50 2.54
N ALA A 31 1.65 5.52 1.44
CA ALA A 31 1.93 6.35 0.28
C ALA A 31 0.70 7.13 -0.20
N GLY A 32 0.94 8.11 -1.06
CA GLY A 32 -0.08 8.89 -1.76
C GLY A 32 0.18 8.92 -3.28
N HIS A 33 -0.10 10.05 -3.92
CA HIS A 33 0.17 10.36 -5.33
C HIS A 33 -0.68 9.62 -6.38
N LEU A 34 -1.15 8.40 -6.14
CA LEU A 34 -1.96 7.66 -7.12
C LEU A 34 -3.37 8.25 -7.33
N HIS A 35 -3.81 9.15 -6.44
CA HIS A 35 -5.17 9.68 -6.37
C HIS A 35 -6.25 8.57 -6.32
N ARG A 36 -5.87 7.39 -5.85
CA ARG A 36 -6.69 6.20 -5.68
C ARG A 36 -6.29 5.45 -4.42
N ASN A 37 -7.26 4.77 -3.85
CA ASN A 37 -7.09 3.87 -2.75
C ASN A 37 -6.54 2.54 -3.28
N ASN A 38 -5.34 2.17 -2.87
CA ASN A 38 -4.73 0.91 -3.28
C ASN A 38 -4.05 0.21 -2.09
N ILE A 39 -4.01 -1.11 -2.12
CA ILE A 39 -3.25 -1.94 -1.18
C ILE A 39 -2.56 -3.01 -2.01
N VAL A 40 -1.24 -3.11 -1.87
CA VAL A 40 -0.43 -4.15 -2.53
C VAL A 40 0.48 -4.75 -1.48
N SER A 41 0.47 -6.08 -1.36
CA SER A 41 1.25 -6.78 -0.35
C SER A 41 2.27 -7.71 -1.02
N THR A 42 3.44 -7.83 -0.41
CA THR A 42 4.41 -8.90 -0.67
C THR A 42 4.41 -9.87 0.52
N ASP A 43 5.35 -10.81 0.52
CA ASP A 43 5.64 -11.70 1.63
C ASP A 43 6.03 -10.94 2.92
N TYR A 44 6.71 -9.79 2.81
CA TYR A 44 7.27 -9.06 3.97
C TYR A 44 6.77 -7.63 4.15
N ILE A 45 6.20 -6.96 3.13
CA ILE A 45 5.73 -5.58 3.25
C ILE A 45 4.35 -5.37 2.62
N GLU A 46 3.53 -4.54 3.25
CA GLU A 46 2.28 -4.04 2.70
C GLU A 46 2.39 -2.56 2.33
N VAL A 47 2.09 -2.22 1.09
CA VAL A 47 2.09 -0.85 0.57
C VAL A 47 0.65 -0.36 0.46
N VAL A 48 0.35 0.68 1.23
CA VAL A 48 -0.97 1.24 1.46
C VAL A 48 -1.00 2.61 0.82
N THR A 49 -1.62 2.74 -0.35
CA THR A 49 -1.79 4.03 -1.01
C THR A 49 -3.14 4.64 -0.66
N SER A 50 -3.14 5.80 -0.01
CA SER A 50 -4.34 6.56 0.27
C SER A 50 -4.70 7.45 -0.93
N GLY A 51 -5.97 7.42 -1.31
CA GLY A 51 -6.55 8.40 -2.22
C GLY A 51 -6.56 9.81 -1.62
N PRO A 52 -6.87 10.83 -2.42
CA PRO A 52 -6.91 12.21 -1.99
C PRO A 52 -8.25 12.48 -1.28
N VAL A 53 -8.28 13.53 -0.47
CA VAL A 53 -9.52 13.95 0.21
C VAL A 53 -10.50 14.62 -0.76
N GLY A 54 -10.00 15.38 -1.75
CA GLY A 54 -10.84 16.25 -2.59
C GLY A 54 -11.10 15.78 -4.03
N TYR A 55 -10.12 15.15 -4.68
CA TYR A 55 -10.18 14.89 -6.14
C TYR A 55 -9.67 13.49 -6.50
N PRO A 56 -10.41 12.42 -6.14
CA PRO A 56 -10.04 11.06 -6.47
C PRO A 56 -10.19 10.81 -7.97
N LEU A 57 -9.37 9.90 -8.51
CA LEU A 57 -9.45 9.53 -9.92
C LEU A 57 -10.34 8.31 -10.11
N GLY A 58 -11.37 8.43 -10.94
CA GLY A 58 -12.28 7.33 -11.27
C GLY A 58 -13.39 7.19 -10.23
N GLN A 59 -13.76 5.95 -9.89
CA GLN A 59 -14.86 5.67 -8.95
C GLN A 59 -14.40 5.56 -7.49
N ASP A 60 -13.11 5.73 -7.24
CA ASP A 60 -12.57 5.62 -5.89
C ASP A 60 -13.11 6.72 -4.98
N PRO A 61 -13.56 6.38 -3.76
CA PRO A 61 -14.15 7.37 -2.88
C PRO A 61 -13.09 8.24 -2.21
N SER A 62 -13.40 9.53 -2.06
CA SER A 62 -12.69 10.45 -1.18
C SER A 62 -12.80 10.00 0.28
N GLY A 63 -11.71 10.16 1.03
CA GLY A 63 -11.71 9.85 2.45
C GLY A 63 -10.34 9.99 3.10
N LEU A 64 -10.29 9.60 4.38
CA LEU A 64 -9.06 9.46 5.16
C LEU A 64 -8.86 7.99 5.53
N ARG A 65 -7.61 7.52 5.50
CA ARG A 65 -7.26 6.20 6.04
C ARG A 65 -6.81 6.33 7.49
N ARG A 66 -7.42 5.53 8.36
CA ARG A 66 -7.03 5.38 9.77
C ARG A 66 -6.30 4.06 9.94
N SER A 67 -5.04 4.17 10.35
CA SER A 67 -4.17 3.04 10.67
C SER A 67 -4.13 2.86 12.19
N LYS A 68 -4.34 1.63 12.67
CA LYS A 68 -4.29 1.30 14.10
C LYS A 68 -3.33 0.14 14.33
N LEU A 69 -2.25 0.40 15.07
CA LEU A 69 -1.32 -0.63 15.49
C LEU A 69 -1.91 -1.43 16.67
N ARG A 70 -1.78 -2.76 16.60
CA ARG A 70 -2.18 -3.69 17.65
C ARG A 70 -1.03 -4.68 17.90
N PRO A 71 -1.02 -5.39 19.05
CA PRO A 71 -0.05 -6.46 19.29
C PRO A 71 -0.05 -7.55 18.20
N LYS A 72 -1.21 -7.81 17.59
CA LYS A 72 -1.40 -8.79 16.50
C LYS A 72 -1.23 -8.19 15.09
N GLY A 73 -0.66 -6.98 14.97
CA GLY A 73 -0.38 -6.35 13.68
C GLY A 73 -1.14 -5.04 13.41
N LEU A 74 -1.22 -4.66 12.14
CA LEU A 74 -1.75 -3.37 11.68
C LEU A 74 -3.20 -3.51 11.18
N SER A 75 -4.08 -2.60 11.59
CA SER A 75 -5.43 -2.44 11.01
C SER A 75 -5.49 -1.20 10.15
N ILE A 76 -6.14 -1.28 8.99
CA ILE A 76 -6.34 -0.14 8.11
C ILE A 76 -7.84 -0.01 7.80
N SER A 77 -8.44 1.10 8.19
CA SER A 77 -9.85 1.41 7.90
C SER A 77 -9.94 2.69 7.10
N THR A 78 -10.93 2.80 6.21
CA THR A 78 -11.12 4.01 5.40
C THR A 78 -12.40 4.71 5.84
N THR A 79 -12.27 5.96 6.30
CA THR A 79 -13.39 6.84 6.57
C THR A 79 -13.71 7.60 5.29
N LEU A 80 -14.81 7.24 4.63
CA LEU A 80 -15.26 7.91 3.42
C LEU A 80 -16.04 9.18 3.76
N TRP A 81 -15.97 10.17 2.88
CA TRP A 81 -16.82 11.37 3.00
C TRP A 81 -18.27 11.10 2.55
N ARG A 82 -18.56 9.93 1.99
CA ARG A 82 -19.93 9.43 1.76
C ARG A 82 -20.30 8.49 2.91
N PRO A 83 -21.58 8.31 3.29
CA PRO A 83 -21.99 7.51 4.46
C PRO A 83 -21.70 5.99 4.38
N LEU A 84 -20.86 5.53 3.45
CA LEU A 84 -20.42 4.15 3.36
C LEU A 84 -19.17 3.96 4.21
N LYS A 85 -19.30 3.26 5.33
CA LYS A 85 -18.17 2.87 6.18
C LYS A 85 -17.57 1.58 5.63
N LEU A 86 -16.35 1.64 5.07
CA LEU A 86 -15.59 0.46 4.66
C LEU A 86 -14.52 0.15 5.72
N GLU A 87 -14.77 -0.88 6.52
CA GLU A 87 -13.78 -1.43 7.46
C GLU A 87 -13.15 -2.67 6.84
N ILE A 88 -11.83 -2.65 6.63
CA ILE A 88 -11.07 -3.82 6.17
C ILE A 88 -10.18 -4.27 7.33
N LEU A 89 -10.31 -5.53 7.73
CA LEU A 89 -9.45 -6.13 8.73
C LEU A 89 -8.25 -6.75 8.02
N VAL A 90 -7.05 -6.24 8.33
CA VAL A 90 -5.79 -6.85 7.90
C VAL A 90 -5.29 -7.73 9.06
N ASN A 91 -5.11 -9.02 8.76
CA ASN A 91 -4.44 -9.97 9.63
C ASN A 91 -3.02 -10.13 9.11
N SER A 92 -2.09 -9.42 9.73
CA SER A 92 -0.66 -9.68 9.56
C SER A 92 -0.12 -9.95 10.97
N ASP A 93 -0.06 -11.21 11.36
CA ASP A 93 0.57 -11.59 12.62
C ASP A 93 2.06 -11.21 12.56
N PRO A 94 2.54 -10.23 13.36
CA PRO A 94 3.93 -9.77 13.32
C PRO A 94 4.91 -10.79 13.94
N CYS A 95 4.40 -11.93 14.41
CA CYS A 95 5.16 -13.08 14.91
C CYS A 95 5.01 -14.33 14.04
N ALA A 96 4.17 -14.32 13.01
CA ALA A 96 4.07 -15.46 12.12
C ALA A 96 5.23 -15.45 11.14
N SER A 97 5.86 -16.62 10.97
CA SER A 97 6.93 -16.85 10.01
C SER A 97 6.52 -16.36 8.61
N PRO A 98 7.46 -15.88 7.77
CA PRO A 98 7.14 -15.50 6.39
C PRO A 98 6.49 -16.69 5.68
N GLY A 99 5.18 -16.60 5.41
CA GLY A 99 4.40 -17.70 4.83
C GLY A 99 2.97 -17.91 5.37
N ALA A 100 2.58 -17.27 6.48
CA ALA A 100 1.19 -17.34 6.95
C ALA A 100 0.26 -16.53 6.02
N GLY A 101 -0.69 -17.23 5.38
CA GLY A 101 -1.56 -16.69 4.32
C GLY A 101 -2.29 -15.41 4.72
N ARG A 102 -2.21 -14.39 3.86
CA ARG A 102 -2.91 -13.11 3.99
C ARG A 102 -4.25 -13.21 3.26
N SER A 103 -5.38 -13.16 3.97
CA SER A 103 -6.69 -13.02 3.33
C SER A 103 -7.07 -11.54 3.24
N VAL A 104 -7.23 -11.03 2.02
CA VAL A 104 -7.85 -9.73 1.77
C VAL A 104 -9.36 -9.98 1.61
N ALA A 105 -10.16 -9.60 2.61
CA ALA A 105 -11.60 -9.54 2.44
C ALA A 105 -11.96 -8.17 1.85
N GLN A 106 -12.39 -8.14 0.60
CA GLN A 106 -13.15 -7.03 0.02
C GLN A 106 -14.64 -7.37 0.14
N THR A 107 -15.44 -6.48 0.73
CA THR A 107 -16.91 -6.51 0.68
C THR A 107 -17.39 -5.35 -0.15
#